data_AF-A0A0F7JWC0-F1
#
_entry.id   AF-A0A0F7JWC0-F1
#
_cell.length_a   1.000
_cell.length_b   1.000
_cell.length_c   1.000
_cell.angle_alpha   90.00
_cell.angle_beta   90.00
_cell.angle_gamma   90.00
#
_symmetry.space_group_name_H-M   'P 1'
#
loop_
_entity.id
_entity.type
_entity.pdbx_description
1 polymer ?
#
loop_
_entity_poly.entity_id
_entity_poly.type
_entity_poly.pdbx_seq_one_letter_code
_entity_poly.pdbx_strand_id
1 'polypeptide(L)' 'MTTTITSTFTSMETIRNTMEDLLANGIEREKMFADDAHTELKIMIPDDIQNEVIEIIQRHKPIETVSYHR' A
#
# COMPACT_ATOMS: atom_id res chain seq x y z
N MET A 1 -15.78 6.09 4.56
CA MET A 1 -15.33 4.84 5.22
C MET A 1 -13.82 4.75 5.07
N THR A 2 -13.13 4.08 5.98
CA THR A 2 -11.68 3.87 5.87
C THR A 2 -11.43 2.44 5.45
N THR A 3 -10.61 2.25 4.44
CA THR A 3 -10.19 0.94 3.96
C THR A 3 -8.75 0.70 4.39
N THR A 4 -8.46 -0.55 4.75
CA THR A 4 -7.10 -0.97 5.04
C THR A 4 -6.65 -1.91 3.94
N ILE A 5 -5.66 -1.48 3.16
CA ILE A 5 -5.05 -2.29 2.11
C ILE A 5 -3.79 -2.91 2.69
N THR A 6 -3.67 -4.23 2.62
CA THR A 6 -2.45 -4.97 2.94
C THR A 6 -1.91 -5.55 1.65
N SER A 7 -0.73 -5.15 1.22
CA SER A 7 -0.07 -5.63 0.02
C SER A 7 1.25 -6.30 0.36
N THR A 8 1.44 -7.53 -0.09
CA THR A 8 2.65 -8.31 0.11
C THR A 8 3.51 -8.22 -1.14
N PHE A 9 4.80 -7.97 -0.97
CA PHE A 9 5.75 -7.76 -2.06
C PHE A 9 6.87 -8.81 -2.03
N THR A 10 7.57 -8.96 -3.16
CA THR A 10 8.71 -9.89 -3.28
C THR A 10 9.97 -9.38 -2.59
N SER A 11 10.12 -8.06 -2.51
CA SER A 11 11.33 -7.42 -2.00
C SER A 11 11.01 -6.14 -1.25
N MET A 12 11.78 -5.86 -0.20
CA MET A 12 11.77 -4.59 0.53
C MET A 12 12.03 -3.38 -0.37
N GLU A 13 12.78 -3.56 -1.46
CA GLU A 13 13.01 -2.50 -2.44
C GLU A 13 11.72 -2.10 -3.17
N THR A 14 10.87 -3.08 -3.52
CA THR A 14 9.56 -2.81 -4.13
C THR A 14 8.65 -2.08 -3.15
N ILE A 15 8.65 -2.47 -1.87
CA ILE A 15 7.89 -1.78 -0.81
C ILE A 15 8.31 -0.32 -0.72
N ARG A 16 9.62 -0.05 -0.69
CA ARG A 16 10.14 1.33 -0.66
C ARG A 16 9.68 2.14 -1.87
N ASN A 17 9.86 1.60 -3.07
CA ASN A 17 9.41 2.26 -4.29
C ASN A 17 7.90 2.55 -4.26
N THR A 18 7.09 1.58 -3.84
CA THR A 18 5.64 1.78 -3.71
C THR A 18 5.31 2.81 -2.64
N MET A 19 5.97 2.80 -1.47
CA MET A 19 5.78 3.82 -0.44
C MET A 19 6.13 5.23 -0.94
N GLU A 20 7.20 5.37 -1.73
CA GLU A 20 7.58 6.65 -2.34
C GLU A 20 6.56 7.12 -3.37
N ASP A 21 6.02 6.22 -4.20
CA ASP A 21 4.98 6.54 -5.17
C ASP A 21 3.67 6.95 -4.48
N LEU A 22 3.31 6.26 -3.39
CA LEU A 22 2.16 6.59 -2.54
C LEU A 22 2.35 7.96 -1.84
N LEU A 23 3.55 8.24 -1.34
CA LEU A 23 3.91 9.57 -0.81
C LEU A 23 3.77 10.66 -1.89
N ALA A 24 4.22 10.38 -3.11
CA ALA A 24 4.12 11.31 -4.24
C ALA A 24 2.67 11.57 -4.67
N ASN A 25 1.77 10.58 -4.51
CA ASN A 25 0.33 10.73 -4.72
C ASN A 25 -0.40 11.40 -3.53
N GLY A 26 0.33 11.83 -2.49
CA GLY A 26 -0.24 12.59 -1.38
C GLY A 26 -0.71 11.75 -0.19
N ILE A 27 -0.34 10.47 -0.14
CA ILE A 27 -0.62 9.63 1.03
C ILE A 27 0.43 9.88 2.10
N GLU A 28 -0.03 10.10 3.32
CA GLU A 28 0.85 10.32 4.45
C GLU A 28 1.55 9.02 4.87
N ARG A 29 2.87 9.06 5.06
CA ARG A 29 3.66 7.93 5.59
C ARG A 29 3.14 7.38 6.91
N GLU A 30 2.44 8.17 7.70
CA GLU A 30 1.87 7.76 8.99
C GLU A 30 0.71 6.77 8.82
N LYS A 31 0.10 6.75 7.62
CA LYS A 31 -0.94 5.80 7.23
C LYS A 31 -0.37 4.54 6.60
N MET A 32 0.95 4.46 6.43
CA MET A 32 1.66 3.35 5.78
C MET A 32 2.54 2.61 6.81
N PHE A 33 2.38 1.30 6.88
CA PHE A 33 3.06 0.42 7.79
C PHE A 33 3.74 -0.67 6.96
N ALA A 34 5.05 -0.56 6.76
CA ALA A 34 5.83 -1.62 6.15
C ALA A 34 6.34 -2.60 7.22
N ASP A 35 6.15 -3.89 6.96
CA ASP A 35 6.73 -4.99 7.72
C ASP A 35 7.93 -5.55 6.94
N ASP A 36 9.13 -5.32 7.47
CA ASP A 36 10.39 -5.78 6.86
C ASP A 36 10.57 -7.29 6.99
N ALA A 37 10.02 -7.90 8.04
CA ALA A 37 10.14 -9.34 8.28
C ALA A 37 9.29 -10.16 7.31
N HIS A 38 8.08 -9.67 7.00
CA HIS A 38 7.14 -10.35 6.10
C HIS A 38 7.08 -9.75 4.69
N THR A 39 7.79 -8.64 4.45
CA THR A 39 7.73 -7.90 3.17
C THR A 39 6.28 -7.51 2.83
N GLU A 40 5.58 -6.98 3.83
CA GLU A 40 4.18 -6.54 3.72
C GLU A 40 4.07 -5.04 3.90
N LEU A 41 3.10 -4.43 3.21
CA LEU A 41 2.79 -3.01 3.27
C LEU A 41 1.32 -2.83 3.59
N LYS A 42 1.03 -2.30 4.78
CA LYS A 42 -0.32 -1.98 5.26
C LYS A 42 -0.57 -0.49 5.10
N ILE A 43 -1.68 -0.13 4.47
CA ILE A 43 -2.02 1.24 4.14
C ILE A 43 -3.45 1.51 4.60
N MET A 44 -3.65 2.52 5.44
CA MET A 44 -4.95 2.91 5.96
C MET A 44 -5.39 4.23 5.34
N ILE A 45 -6.29 4.16 4.36
CA ILE A 45 -6.71 5.31 3.56
C ILE A 45 -8.23 5.44 3.55
N PRO A 46 -8.77 6.63 3.29
CA PRO A 46 -10.18 6.76 2.98
C PRO A 46 -10.52 6.01 1.68
N ASP A 47 -11.72 5.44 1.63
CA ASP A 47 -12.23 4.67 0.48
C ASP A 47 -12.21 5.47 -0.84
N ASP A 48 -12.32 6.80 -0.74
CA ASP A 48 -12.28 7.75 -1.86
C ASP A 48 -11.03 7.62 -2.73
N ILE A 49 -9.87 7.42 -2.09
CA ILE A 49 -8.58 7.23 -2.78
C ILE A 49 -8.19 5.75 -2.89
N GLN A 50 -9.05 4.81 -2.46
CA GLN A 50 -8.75 3.38 -2.51
C GLN A 50 -8.38 2.92 -3.91
N ASN A 51 -9.16 3.35 -4.90
CA ASN A 51 -9.02 2.86 -6.26
C ASN A 51 -7.68 3.31 -6.87
N GLU A 52 -7.32 4.59 -6.69
CA GLU A 52 -6.01 5.11 -7.12
C GLU A 52 -4.86 4.36 -6.47
N VAL A 53 -4.97 4.09 -5.17
CA VAL A 53 -3.92 3.39 -4.42
C VAL A 53 -3.76 1.95 -4.86
N ILE A 54 -4.86 1.23 -5.08
CA ILE A 54 -4.82 -0.14 -5.60
C ILE A 54 -4.17 -0.13 -6.99
N GLU A 55 -4.49 0.82 -7.86
CA GLU A 55 -3.87 0.93 -9.18
C GLU A 55 -2.36 1.15 -9.09
N ILE A 56 -1.90 2.06 -8.22
CA ILE A 56 -0.47 2.31 -8.00
C ILE A 56 0.21 1.03 -7.50
N ILE A 57 -0.34 0.39 -6.47
CA ILE A 57 0.23 -0.84 -5.91
C ILE A 57 0.27 -1.93 -6.99
N GLN A 58 -0.82 -2.15 -7.74
CA GLN A 58 -0.87 -3.16 -8.79
C GLN A 58 0.16 -2.93 -9.92
N ARG A 59 0.53 -1.68 -10.23
CA ARG A 59 1.62 -1.39 -11.18
C ARG A 59 2.97 -1.96 -10.73
N HIS A 60 3.19 -2.07 -9.43
CA HIS A 60 4.40 -2.65 -8.86
C HIS A 60 4.34 -4.19 -8.73
N LYS A 61 3.29 -4.83 -9.25
CA LYS A 61 3.09 -6.29 -9.24
C LYS A 61 3.34 -6.91 -7.85
N PRO A 62 2.53 -6.55 -6.85
CA PRO A 62 2.57 -7.19 -5.54
C PRO A 62 2.26 -8.68 -5.71
N ILE A 63 2.79 -9.50 -4.81
CA ILE A 63 2.50 -10.93 -4.74
C ILE A 63 1.04 -11.11 -4.36
N GLU A 64 0.60 -10.37 -3.34
CA GLU A 64 -0.74 -10.46 -2.79
C GLU A 64 -1.23 -9.06 -2.41
N THR A 65 -2.52 -8.81 -2.55
CA THR A 65 -3.15 -7.57 -2.09
C THR A 65 -4.53 -7.89 -1.55
N VAL A 66 -4.74 -7.55 -0.28
CA VAL A 66 -5.96 -7.78 0.47
C VAL A 66 -6.48 -6.43 0.98
N SER A 67 -7.66 -6.04 0.53
CA SER A 67 -8.34 -4.82 0.97
C SER A 67 -9.46 -5.17 1.95
N TYR A 68 -9.43 -4.57 3.15
CA TYR A 68 -10.47 -4.69 4.16
C TYR A 68 -11.28 -3.40 4.28
N HIS A 69 -12.57 -3.48 4.01
CA HIS A 69 -13.53 -2.39 4.20
C HIS A 69 -14.04 -2.41 5.66
N ARG A 70 -13.86 -1.32 6.39
CA ARG A 70 -14.30 -1.18 7.79
C ARG A 70 -15.30 -0.05 7.98
#